data_AF-A0A812UPD0-F1
#
_entry.id   AF-A0A812UPD0-F1
#
_cell.length_a   1.000
_cell.length_b   1.000
_cell.length_c   1.000
_cell.angle_alpha   90.00
_cell.angle_beta   90.00
_cell.angle_gamma   90.00
#
_symmetry.space_group_name_H-M   'P 1'
#
loop_
_entity.id
_entity.type
_entity.pdbx_description
1 polymer ?
#
loop_
_entity_poly.entity_id
_entity_poly.type
_entity_poly.pdbx_seq_one_letter_code
_entity_poly.pdbx_strand_id
1 'polypeptide(L)'
;MAARLDNMEAEVRDLRTRSRSVSPAPHRAVEQSPRGSTVASTLGGKPVIDDLQIVIGGWDEARRSDAEREVRLLFDKIDAAPLLHNITIPFVRTKFARVELLFTNSNLGERRRIQNLTIQALKEKLEDYVSCIPGQERAKLWVTRNRSKDEREKIRALVSIRNWAKKHLSEVFIDLDWSGRLWIRSEQVLFWHRYREPNDNSMMLTNVAGDETGWFVDVSQLGRLLSLSPDQVRNELQD
;
A
#
# COMPACT_ATOMS: atom_id res chain seq x y z
N MET A 1 -10.55 7.28 30.14
CA MET A 1 -9.30 7.14 29.34
C MET A 1 -8.18 6.48 30.12
N ALA A 2 -7.95 6.82 31.40
CA ALA A 2 -6.95 6.17 32.26
C ALA A 2 -7.06 4.62 32.29
N ALA A 3 -8.27 4.09 32.53
CA ALA A 3 -8.52 2.65 32.60
C ALA A 3 -8.18 1.86 31.31
N ARG A 4 -8.04 2.53 30.16
CA ARG A 4 -7.69 1.90 28.88
C ARG A 4 -6.17 1.77 28.69
N LEU A 5 -5.41 2.71 29.25
CA LEU A 5 -3.95 2.67 29.30
C LEU A 5 -3.46 1.69 30.38
N ASP A 6 -4.13 1.67 31.53
CA ASP A 6 -3.82 0.72 32.62
C ASP A 6 -4.02 -0.74 32.18
N ASN A 7 -5.05 -1.02 31.37
CA ASN A 7 -5.25 -2.35 30.78
C ASN A 7 -4.14 -2.73 29.78
N MET A 8 -3.61 -1.75 29.05
CA MET A 8 -2.55 -1.97 28.06
C MET A 8 -1.21 -2.25 28.75
N GLU A 9 -0.93 -1.55 29.87
CA GLU A 9 0.25 -1.80 30.70
C GLU A 9 0.19 -3.16 31.40
N ALA A 10 -1.00 -3.58 31.87
CA ALA A 10 -1.20 -4.89 32.48
C ALA A 10 -0.98 -6.03 31.48
N GLU A 11 -1.45 -5.87 30.24
CA GLU A 11 -1.32 -6.88 29.17
C GLU A 11 0.15 -7.01 28.70
N VAL A 12 0.88 -5.90 28.59
CA VAL A 12 2.32 -5.90 28.27
C VAL A 12 3.15 -6.55 29.39
N ARG A 13 2.74 -6.37 30.65
CA ARG A 13 3.41 -7.00 31.81
C ARG A 13 3.19 -8.51 31.84
N ASP A 14 1.98 -8.99 31.51
CA ASP A 14 1.66 -10.42 31.48
C ASP A 14 2.35 -11.16 30.32
N LEU A 15 2.59 -10.46 29.20
CA LEU A 15 3.39 -10.98 28.09
C LEU A 15 4.88 -11.17 28.46
N ARG A 16 5.42 -10.33 29.35
CA ARG A 16 6.80 -10.43 29.84
C ARG A 16 7.01 -11.59 30.81
N THR A 17 6.02 -11.89 31.65
CA THR A 17 6.09 -13.02 32.61
C THR A 17 5.99 -14.37 31.91
N ARG A 18 5.13 -14.51 30.90
CA ARG A 18 5.00 -15.76 30.12
C ARG A 18 6.24 -16.11 29.29
N SER A 19 7.02 -15.11 28.90
CA SER A 19 8.23 -15.29 28.08
C SER A 19 9.45 -15.76 28.88
N ARG A 20 9.39 -15.82 30.21
CA ARG A 20 10.53 -16.17 31.09
C ARG A 20 10.56 -17.63 31.57
N SER A 21 9.55 -18.44 31.28
CA SER A 21 9.42 -19.79 31.87
C SER A 21 9.27 -20.90 30.83
N VAL A 22 10.27 -21.15 29.98
CA VAL A 22 10.42 -22.46 29.31
C VAL A 22 11.91 -22.78 29.12
N SER A 23 12.43 -23.68 29.96
CA SER A 23 13.69 -24.39 29.70
C SER A 23 13.45 -25.51 28.66
N PRO A 24 14.45 -25.87 27.83
CA PRO A 24 14.25 -26.77 26.69
C PRO A 24 14.43 -28.25 27.08
N ALA A 25 13.59 -29.13 26.51
CA ALA A 25 13.76 -30.58 26.53
C ALA A 25 13.46 -31.18 25.13
N PRO A 26 13.99 -32.38 24.80
CA PRO A 26 14.55 -32.66 23.48
C PRO A 26 13.63 -33.33 22.45
N HIS A 27 14.14 -33.31 21.22
CA HIS A 27 13.57 -33.71 19.92
C HIS A 27 12.70 -34.98 19.85
N ARG A 28 11.64 -34.89 19.03
CA ARG A 28 11.17 -35.98 18.18
C ARG A 28 10.74 -35.45 16.81
N ALA A 29 11.32 -36.02 15.76
CA ALA A 29 11.10 -35.65 14.36
C ALA A 29 9.73 -36.15 13.88
N VAL A 30 8.98 -35.27 13.22
CA VAL A 30 7.87 -35.62 12.33
C VAL A 30 7.97 -34.71 11.09
N GLU A 31 7.69 -35.30 9.94
CA GLU A 31 8.10 -34.95 8.59
C GLU A 31 7.69 -33.56 8.07
N GLN A 32 8.54 -33.08 7.18
CA GLN A 32 8.54 -31.75 6.58
C GLN A 32 7.48 -31.61 5.48
N SER A 33 6.67 -30.55 5.56
CA SER A 33 6.11 -29.85 4.41
C SER A 33 6.70 -28.44 4.37
N PRO A 34 7.04 -27.89 3.18
CA PRO A 34 8.08 -26.89 3.06
C PRO A 34 7.66 -25.54 3.65
N ARG A 35 8.44 -25.14 4.65
CA ARG A 35 8.48 -23.79 5.23
C ARG A 35 8.94 -22.80 4.15
N GLY A 36 8.14 -21.78 3.88
CA GLY A 36 8.63 -20.53 3.29
C GLY A 36 9.44 -19.78 4.33
N SER A 37 10.73 -20.09 4.39
CA SER A 37 11.73 -19.48 5.28
C SER A 37 11.90 -18.00 4.97
N THR A 38 11.85 -17.19 6.03
CA THR A 38 12.65 -15.98 6.16
C THR A 38 14.08 -16.27 5.75
N VAL A 39 14.51 -15.73 4.61
CA VAL A 39 15.91 -15.49 4.30
C VAL A 39 15.96 -14.16 3.56
N ALA A 40 16.69 -13.20 4.12
CA ALA A 40 17.13 -12.03 3.41
C ALA A 40 17.84 -12.50 2.13
N SER A 41 17.19 -12.32 0.98
CA SER A 41 17.77 -12.70 -0.30
C SER A 41 18.68 -11.58 -0.78
N THR A 42 19.98 -11.80 -0.64
CA THR A 42 21.05 -11.13 -1.40
C THR A 42 21.06 -11.54 -2.89
N LEU A 43 20.02 -12.22 -3.38
CA LEU A 43 19.80 -12.56 -4.78
C LEU A 43 18.57 -11.81 -5.29
N GLY A 44 18.76 -10.60 -5.83
CA GLY A 44 17.97 -9.93 -6.88
C GLY A 44 16.43 -9.95 -6.83
N GLY A 45 15.82 -10.44 -5.76
CA GLY A 45 14.39 -10.63 -5.62
C GLY A 45 13.75 -9.31 -5.24
N LYS A 46 12.82 -8.84 -6.07
CA LYS A 46 11.97 -7.70 -5.68
C LYS A 46 11.31 -8.07 -4.33
N PRO A 47 11.40 -7.20 -3.30
CA PRO A 47 10.83 -7.49 -2.00
C PRO A 47 9.34 -7.83 -2.16
N VAL A 48 8.90 -8.90 -1.48
CA VAL A 48 7.49 -9.32 -1.52
C VAL A 48 6.66 -8.18 -0.94
N ILE A 49 5.81 -7.61 -1.79
CA ILE A 49 4.93 -6.50 -1.41
C ILE A 49 3.67 -7.13 -0.80
N ASP A 50 3.53 -7.01 0.52
CA ASP A 50 2.42 -7.56 1.31
C ASP A 50 1.41 -6.46 1.69
N ASP A 51 0.12 -6.77 1.65
CA ASP A 51 -1.00 -5.91 2.05
C ASP A 51 -0.96 -5.55 3.54
N LEU A 52 -0.26 -6.35 4.35
CA LEU A 52 -0.05 -6.06 5.77
C LEU A 52 1.07 -5.04 6.03
N GLN A 53 1.83 -4.63 5.01
CA GLN A 53 2.80 -3.55 5.14
C GLN A 53 2.11 -2.20 5.36
N ILE A 54 2.84 -1.27 5.96
CA ILE A 54 2.47 0.13 6.11
C ILE A 54 3.36 0.93 5.16
N VAL A 55 2.82 2.00 4.58
CA VAL A 55 3.61 2.96 3.78
C VAL A 55 3.62 4.29 4.53
N ILE A 56 4.82 4.78 4.81
CA ILE A 56 5.06 6.12 5.34
C ILE A 56 5.73 6.91 4.24
N GLY A 57 5.29 8.15 4.01
CA GLY A 57 5.86 8.99 2.96
C GLY A 57 5.56 10.46 3.17
N GLY A 58 5.85 11.26 2.14
CA GLY A 58 5.71 12.72 2.18
C GLY A 58 7.04 13.46 2.15
N TRP A 59 8.15 12.73 2.17
CA TRP A 59 9.48 13.29 1.95
C TRP A 59 9.67 13.79 0.53
N ASP A 60 10.53 14.79 0.38
CA ASP A 60 11.03 15.27 -0.90
C ASP A 60 12.45 14.75 -1.16
N GLU A 61 12.57 13.56 -1.77
CA GLU A 61 13.87 12.97 -2.14
C GLU A 61 14.83 12.80 -0.93
N ALA A 62 14.31 12.32 0.20
CA ALA A 62 15.10 12.02 1.39
C ALA A 62 16.12 10.91 1.11
N ARG A 63 17.32 10.99 1.70
CA ARG A 63 18.30 9.90 1.60
C ARG A 63 17.75 8.67 2.32
N ARG A 64 18.04 7.49 1.78
CA ARG A 64 17.64 6.20 2.35
C ARG A 64 17.88 6.10 3.85
N SER A 65 19.11 6.37 4.30
CA SER A 65 19.50 6.27 5.72
C SER A 65 18.73 7.23 6.62
N ASP A 66 18.43 8.43 6.13
CA ASP A 66 17.72 9.46 6.89
C ASP A 66 16.25 9.10 7.05
N ALA A 67 15.60 8.67 5.96
CA ALA A 67 14.21 8.18 6.00
C ALA A 67 14.09 6.94 6.90
N GLU A 68 15.04 6.00 6.84
CA GLU A 68 15.05 4.81 7.69
C GLU A 68 15.17 5.16 9.18
N ARG A 69 16.07 6.09 9.53
CA ARG A 69 16.22 6.60 10.90
C ARG A 69 14.94 7.28 11.37
N GLU A 70 14.33 8.11 10.53
CA GLU A 70 13.12 8.83 10.89
C GLU A 70 11.92 7.89 11.12
N VAL A 71 11.77 6.85 10.31
CA VAL A 71 10.77 5.79 10.55
C VAL A 71 10.97 5.14 11.91
N ARG A 72 12.21 4.80 12.30
CA ARG A 72 12.48 4.25 13.64
C ARG A 72 12.06 5.20 14.75
N LEU A 73 12.44 6.48 14.64
CA LEU A 73 12.04 7.50 15.61
C LEU A 73 10.53 7.69 15.70
N LEU A 74 9.80 7.57 14.58
CA LEU A 74 8.33 7.61 14.59
C LEU A 74 7.75 6.43 15.37
N PHE A 75 8.29 5.23 15.17
CA PHE A 75 7.87 4.03 15.90
C PHE A 75 8.23 4.08 17.39
N ASP A 76 9.37 4.68 17.74
CA ASP A 76 9.73 4.94 19.14
C ASP A 76 8.76 5.92 19.79
N LYS A 77 8.37 7.00 19.09
CA LYS A 77 7.44 8.03 19.60
C LYS A 77 6.01 7.53 19.85
N ILE A 78 5.62 6.42 19.24
CA ILE A 78 4.31 5.79 19.46
C ILE A 78 4.42 4.49 20.28
N ASP A 79 5.57 4.27 20.94
CA ASP A 79 5.86 3.07 21.74
C ASP A 79 5.64 1.74 21.00
N ALA A 80 5.81 1.76 19.67
CA ALA A 80 5.56 0.62 18.79
C ALA A 80 6.85 0.02 18.21
N ALA A 81 8.03 0.45 18.66
CA ALA A 81 9.32 -0.08 18.21
C ALA A 81 9.41 -1.63 18.18
N PRO A 82 8.85 -2.39 19.15
CA PRO A 82 8.86 -3.85 19.09
C PRO A 82 8.07 -4.46 17.92
N LEU A 83 7.12 -3.70 17.34
CA LEU A 83 6.35 -4.13 16.17
C LEU A 83 7.11 -3.89 14.86
N LEU A 84 8.21 -3.15 14.87
CA LEU A 84 8.96 -2.82 13.67
C LEU A 84 9.83 -4.02 13.23
N HIS A 85 9.37 -4.76 12.21
CA HIS A 85 10.13 -5.92 11.71
C HIS A 85 11.18 -5.52 10.68
N ASN A 86 10.78 -4.77 9.66
CA ASN A 86 11.66 -4.40 8.55
C ASN A 86 11.25 -3.06 7.93
N ILE A 87 12.22 -2.30 7.42
CA ILE A 87 12.00 -1.06 6.67
C ILE A 87 12.61 -1.25 5.28
N THR A 88 11.76 -1.23 4.26
CA THR A 88 12.18 -1.32 2.86
C THR A 88 12.07 0.05 2.19
N ILE A 89 13.21 0.57 1.71
CA ILE A 89 13.28 1.82 0.97
C ILE A 89 13.76 1.52 -0.46
N PRO A 90 12.89 1.74 -1.48
CA PRO A 90 13.14 1.24 -2.83
C PRO A 90 14.32 1.94 -3.54
N PHE A 91 14.62 3.18 -3.19
CA PHE A 91 15.57 4.02 -3.94
C PHE A 91 16.63 4.62 -3.00
N VAL A 92 17.70 5.19 -3.56
CA VAL A 92 18.74 5.90 -2.78
C VAL A 92 18.18 7.23 -2.25
N ARG A 93 17.32 7.87 -3.05
CA ARG A 93 16.53 9.05 -2.73
C ARG A 93 15.06 8.66 -2.82
N THR A 94 14.28 8.94 -1.79
CA THR A 94 12.92 8.40 -1.68
C THR A 94 11.91 9.43 -1.20
N LYS A 95 10.67 9.22 -1.61
CA LYS A 95 9.49 9.93 -1.10
C LYS A 95 8.68 9.10 -0.11
N PHE A 96 9.01 7.82 0.03
CA PHE A 96 8.31 6.90 0.91
C PHE A 96 9.19 5.71 1.36
N ALA A 97 8.74 5.03 2.40
CA ALA A 97 9.30 3.80 2.94
C ALA A 97 8.15 2.80 3.16
N ARG A 98 8.43 1.51 2.96
CA ARG A 98 7.53 0.44 3.35
C ARG A 98 7.98 -0.15 4.65
N VAL A 99 7.05 -0.36 5.56
CA VAL A 99 7.29 -0.89 6.89
C VAL A 99 6.54 -2.20 7.04
N GLU A 100 7.28 -3.24 7.41
CA GLU A 100 6.71 -4.53 7.77
C GLU A 100 6.56 -4.60 9.29
N LEU A 101 5.38 -5.03 9.73
CA LEU A 101 5.10 -5.21 11.15
C LEU A 101 5.35 -6.66 11.57
N LEU A 102 5.91 -6.84 12.76
CA LEU A 102 6.05 -8.14 13.38
C LEU A 102 4.70 -8.58 13.96
N PHE A 103 4.18 -9.70 13.45
CA PHE A 103 2.95 -10.31 13.96
C PHE A 103 3.27 -11.65 14.64
N THR A 104 2.85 -11.81 15.89
CA THR A 104 3.05 -13.04 16.66
C THR A 104 1.93 -14.06 16.46
N ASN A 105 0.74 -13.62 16.04
CA ASN A 105 -0.40 -14.48 15.72
C ASN A 105 -0.48 -14.74 14.19
N SER A 106 -1.02 -15.89 13.77
CA SER A 106 -1.39 -16.21 12.39
C SER A 106 -2.78 -15.69 11.98
N ASN A 107 -3.62 -15.29 12.93
CA ASN A 107 -4.97 -14.77 12.67
C ASN A 107 -4.93 -13.44 11.88
N LEU A 108 -5.46 -13.45 10.66
CA LEU A 108 -5.49 -12.29 9.76
C LEU A 108 -6.30 -11.11 10.33
N GLY A 109 -7.41 -11.37 11.03
CA GLY A 109 -8.24 -10.32 11.63
C GLY A 109 -7.50 -9.54 12.70
N GLU A 110 -6.74 -10.24 13.56
CA GLU A 110 -5.89 -9.60 14.56
C GLU A 110 -4.73 -8.83 13.93
N ARG A 111 -4.07 -9.40 12.92
CA ARG A 111 -3.02 -8.70 12.17
C ARG A 111 -3.52 -7.38 11.58
N ARG A 112 -4.69 -7.40 10.93
CA ARG A 112 -5.35 -6.20 10.39
C ARG A 112 -5.72 -5.20 11.49
N ARG A 113 -6.17 -5.68 12.65
CA ARG A 113 -6.45 -4.82 13.80
C ARG A 113 -5.18 -4.11 14.28
N ILE A 114 -4.09 -4.85 14.48
CA ILE A 114 -2.79 -4.29 14.89
C ILE A 114 -2.32 -3.27 13.85
N GLN A 115 -2.33 -3.63 12.56
CA GLN A 115 -1.96 -2.71 11.47
C GLN A 115 -2.76 -1.41 11.52
N ASN A 116 -4.09 -1.49 11.67
CA ASN A 116 -4.95 -0.29 11.74
C ASN A 116 -4.65 0.56 12.98
N LEU A 117 -4.41 -0.06 14.14
CA LEU A 117 -4.06 0.66 15.36
C LEU A 117 -2.71 1.37 15.23
N THR A 118 -1.69 0.71 14.67
CA THR A 118 -0.39 1.32 14.40
C THR A 118 -0.52 2.49 13.43
N ILE A 119 -1.30 2.34 12.35
CA ILE A 119 -1.54 3.44 11.41
C ILE A 119 -2.26 4.60 12.07
N GLN A 120 -3.26 4.33 12.92
CA GLN A 120 -3.98 5.38 13.61
C GLN A 120 -3.05 6.15 14.57
N ALA A 121 -2.27 5.46 15.39
CA ALA A 121 -1.29 6.08 16.27
C ALA A 121 -0.25 6.91 15.49
N LEU A 122 0.24 6.40 14.35
CA LEU A 122 1.12 7.16 13.47
C LEU A 122 0.42 8.39 12.88
N LYS A 123 -0.84 8.28 12.42
CA LYS A 123 -1.58 9.43 11.89
C LYS A 123 -1.73 10.54 12.93
N GLU A 124 -2.19 10.18 14.12
CA GLU A 124 -2.31 11.11 15.25
C GLU A 124 -0.96 11.76 15.53
N LYS A 125 0.13 10.98 15.52
CA LYS A 125 1.46 11.53 15.77
C LYS A 125 2.00 12.40 14.64
N LEU A 126 1.58 12.18 13.40
CA LEU A 126 2.05 12.94 12.23
C LEU A 126 1.38 14.30 12.09
N GLU A 127 0.30 14.59 12.82
CA GLU A 127 -0.38 15.90 12.77
C GLU A 127 0.52 17.04 13.28
N ASP A 128 1.32 16.78 14.32
CA ASP A 128 2.22 17.74 14.96
C ASP A 128 3.72 17.45 14.70
N TYR A 129 4.02 16.41 13.92
CA TYR A 129 5.39 15.98 13.68
C TYR A 129 6.13 16.87 12.68
N VAL A 130 7.30 17.36 13.08
CA VAL A 130 8.26 18.04 12.21
C VAL A 130 9.38 17.07 11.85
N SER A 131 9.70 16.94 10.56
CA SER A 131 10.77 16.05 10.12
C SER A 131 12.12 16.45 10.72
N CYS A 132 12.88 15.46 11.16
CA CYS A 132 14.25 15.58 11.63
C CYS A 132 15.29 15.48 10.50
N ILE A 133 14.85 15.32 9.24
CA ILE A 133 15.73 15.29 8.08
C ILE A 133 15.99 16.74 7.63
N PRO A 134 17.27 17.17 7.53
CA PRO A 134 17.59 18.54 7.11
C PRO A 134 16.95 18.91 5.76
N GLY A 135 16.23 20.04 5.74
CA GLY A 135 15.53 20.53 4.55
C GLY A 135 14.15 19.91 4.32
N GLN A 136 13.68 19.03 5.20
CA GLN A 136 12.36 18.39 5.15
C GLN A 136 11.42 18.88 6.26
N GLU A 137 11.77 19.93 7.00
CA GLU A 137 11.03 20.37 8.19
C GLU A 137 9.58 20.79 7.86
N ARG A 138 9.34 21.17 6.60
CA ARG A 138 8.01 21.53 6.08
C ARG A 138 7.29 20.38 5.36
N ALA A 139 7.92 19.21 5.26
CA ALA A 139 7.33 18.06 4.58
C ALA A 139 6.11 17.55 5.37
N LYS A 140 4.97 17.46 4.70
CA LYS A 140 3.76 16.88 5.30
C LYS A 140 3.79 15.37 5.18
N LEU A 141 4.36 14.73 6.20
CA LEU A 141 4.42 13.28 6.26
C LEU A 141 3.02 12.66 6.37
N TRP A 142 2.86 11.47 5.80
CA TRP A 142 1.62 10.71 5.79
C TRP A 142 1.90 9.22 5.97
N VAL A 143 0.88 8.50 6.45
CA VAL A 143 0.91 7.06 6.63
C VAL A 143 -0.38 6.42 6.13
N THR A 144 -0.25 5.27 5.48
CA THR A 144 -1.38 4.48 4.97
C THR A 144 -1.05 3.00 4.96
N ARG A 145 -2.07 2.15 4.83
CA ARG A 145 -1.87 0.73 4.51
C ARG A 145 -1.22 0.62 3.15
N ASN A 146 -0.32 -0.34 3.00
CA ASN A 146 0.11 -0.75 1.69
C ASN A 146 -1.09 -1.34 0.94
N ARG A 147 -1.20 -0.96 -0.33
CA ARG A 147 -2.30 -1.40 -1.18
C ARG A 147 -1.90 -2.67 -1.90
N SER A 148 -2.86 -3.57 -2.08
CA SER A 148 -2.62 -4.81 -2.81
C SER A 148 -2.19 -4.53 -4.25
N LYS A 149 -1.61 -5.54 -4.94
CA LYS A 149 -1.31 -5.38 -6.37
C LYS A 149 -2.58 -4.97 -7.13
N ASP A 150 -3.68 -5.67 -6.91
CA ASP A 150 -4.96 -5.43 -7.59
C ASP A 150 -5.51 -4.03 -7.27
N GLU A 151 -5.43 -3.59 -6.02
CA GLU A 151 -5.83 -2.23 -5.63
C GLU A 151 -4.95 -1.15 -6.27
N ARG A 152 -3.64 -1.38 -6.34
CA ARG A 152 -2.70 -0.45 -6.99
C ARG A 152 -3.00 -0.34 -8.47
N GLU A 153 -3.20 -1.48 -9.16
CA GLU A 153 -3.55 -1.47 -10.58
C GLU A 153 -4.92 -0.83 -10.82
N LYS A 154 -5.92 -1.08 -9.95
CA LYS A 154 -7.22 -0.37 -10.00
C LYS A 154 -7.03 1.14 -9.94
N ILE A 155 -6.28 1.63 -8.95
CA ILE A 155 -6.08 3.06 -8.75
C ILE A 155 -5.30 3.68 -9.90
N ARG A 156 -4.29 2.98 -10.45
CA ARG A 156 -3.59 3.43 -11.65
C ARG A 156 -4.54 3.54 -12.83
N ALA A 157 -5.34 2.50 -13.10
CA ALA A 157 -6.33 2.53 -14.17
C ALA A 157 -7.28 3.73 -14.03
N LEU A 158 -7.83 3.95 -12.83
CA LEU A 158 -8.71 5.09 -12.53
C LEU A 158 -8.01 6.44 -12.79
N VAL A 159 -6.81 6.62 -12.27
CA VAL A 159 -6.06 7.89 -12.41
C VAL A 159 -5.61 8.12 -13.84
N SER A 160 -5.12 7.09 -14.53
CA SER A 160 -4.65 7.17 -15.93
C SER A 160 -5.79 7.58 -16.86
N ILE A 161 -6.92 6.88 -16.82
CA ILE A 161 -8.08 7.21 -17.69
C ILE A 161 -8.68 8.56 -17.31
N ARG A 162 -8.77 8.90 -16.01
CA ARG A 162 -9.23 10.22 -15.58
C ARG A 162 -8.36 11.34 -16.14
N ASN A 163 -7.04 11.22 -15.97
CA ASN A 163 -6.09 12.25 -16.41
C ASN A 163 -6.04 12.36 -17.94
N TRP A 164 -6.15 11.24 -18.65
CA TRP A 164 -6.24 11.24 -20.10
C TRP A 164 -7.57 11.86 -20.58
N ALA A 165 -8.71 11.49 -20.01
CA ALA A 165 -10.01 12.05 -20.36
C ALA A 165 -10.09 13.57 -20.13
N LYS A 166 -9.41 14.10 -19.12
CA LYS A 166 -9.31 15.56 -18.86
C LYS A 166 -8.66 16.34 -20.01
N LYS A 167 -7.91 15.70 -20.90
CA LYS A 167 -7.36 16.34 -22.12
C LYS A 167 -8.46 16.67 -23.14
N HIS A 168 -9.55 15.90 -23.12
CA HIS A 168 -10.60 15.92 -24.14
C HIS A 168 -11.95 16.39 -23.60
N LEU A 169 -12.15 16.38 -22.28
CA LEU A 169 -13.42 16.68 -21.64
C LEU A 169 -13.22 17.47 -20.34
N SER A 170 -14.12 18.43 -20.08
CA SER A 170 -14.15 19.19 -18.83
C SER A 170 -14.35 18.29 -17.61
N GLU A 171 -13.72 18.65 -16.48
CA GLU A 171 -13.79 17.89 -15.22
C GLU A 171 -15.22 17.71 -14.69
N VAL A 172 -16.15 18.60 -15.04
CA VAL A 172 -17.56 18.54 -14.62
C VAL A 172 -18.25 17.25 -15.10
N PHE A 173 -17.74 16.63 -16.17
CA PHE A 173 -18.29 15.40 -16.73
C PHE A 173 -17.53 14.14 -16.31
N ILE A 174 -16.50 14.26 -15.47
CA ILE A 174 -15.64 13.16 -15.05
C ILE A 174 -15.74 13.01 -13.53
N ASP A 175 -16.36 11.92 -13.09
CA ASP A 175 -16.61 11.65 -11.68
C ASP A 175 -15.94 10.35 -11.22
N LEU A 176 -15.47 10.35 -9.97
CA LEU A 176 -14.94 9.17 -9.29
C LEU A 176 -15.76 8.96 -8.03
N ASP A 177 -16.59 7.93 -8.03
CA ASP A 177 -17.49 7.68 -6.91
C ASP A 177 -16.77 7.08 -5.70
N TRP A 178 -17.47 7.06 -4.55
CA TRP A 178 -16.96 6.51 -3.30
C TRP A 178 -16.65 5.01 -3.36
N SER A 179 -17.18 4.28 -4.35
CA SER A 179 -16.89 2.86 -4.60
C SER A 179 -15.62 2.65 -5.45
N GLY A 180 -15.02 3.75 -5.92
CA GLY A 180 -13.86 3.76 -6.80
C GLY A 180 -14.20 3.28 -8.21
N ARG A 181 -15.32 3.74 -8.77
CA ARG A 181 -15.63 3.63 -10.20
C ARG A 181 -15.42 4.98 -10.86
N LEU A 182 -14.92 4.95 -12.10
CA LEU A 182 -14.77 6.13 -12.93
C LEU A 182 -15.97 6.24 -13.87
N TRP A 183 -16.63 7.39 -13.80
CA TRP A 183 -17.80 7.74 -14.60
C TRP A 183 -17.44 8.90 -15.53
N ILE A 184 -17.77 8.77 -16.81
CA ILE A 184 -17.64 9.84 -17.81
C ILE A 184 -19.01 10.05 -18.44
N ARG A 185 -19.55 11.27 -18.31
CA ARG A 185 -20.95 11.60 -18.70
C ARG A 185 -21.96 10.56 -18.17
N SER A 186 -21.83 10.23 -16.89
CA SER A 186 -22.70 9.29 -16.18
C SER A 186 -22.63 7.83 -16.67
N GLU A 187 -21.60 7.46 -17.45
CA GLU A 187 -21.34 6.06 -17.83
C GLU A 187 -20.04 5.54 -17.21
N GLN A 188 -20.08 4.33 -16.66
CA GLN A 188 -18.89 3.66 -16.11
C GLN A 188 -17.99 3.18 -17.25
N VAL A 189 -16.73 3.62 -17.27
CA VAL A 189 -15.81 3.37 -18.39
C VAL A 189 -14.74 2.31 -18.12
N LEU A 190 -14.54 1.95 -16.85
CA LEU A 190 -13.55 0.96 -16.42
C LEU A 190 -14.23 -0.28 -15.87
N PHE A 191 -13.73 -1.46 -16.26
CA PHE A 191 -14.15 -2.73 -15.69
C PHE A 191 -12.96 -3.68 -15.49
N TRP A 192 -13.15 -4.65 -14.61
CA TRP A 192 -12.16 -5.69 -14.32
C TRP A 192 -12.60 -6.99 -14.98
N HIS A 193 -11.68 -7.75 -15.58
CA HIS A 193 -11.98 -8.99 -16.31
C HIS A 193 -12.77 -10.02 -15.48
N ARG A 194 -12.64 -10.02 -14.15
CA ARG A 194 -13.40 -10.92 -13.27
C ARG A 194 -14.86 -10.53 -13.09
N TYR A 195 -15.22 -9.28 -13.36
CA TYR A 195 -16.60 -8.78 -13.25
C TYR A 195 -17.33 -8.75 -14.58
N ARG A 196 -16.58 -8.62 -15.68
CA ARG A 196 -17.10 -8.57 -17.05
C ARG A 196 -16.04 -9.14 -17.99
N GLU A 197 -16.44 -10.09 -18.82
CA GLU A 197 -15.56 -10.63 -19.86
C GLU A 197 -15.26 -9.55 -20.92
N PRO A 198 -13.99 -9.39 -21.32
CA PRO A 198 -13.62 -8.53 -22.43
C PRO A 198 -14.27 -8.97 -23.75
N ASN A 199 -14.64 -8.01 -24.58
CA ASN A 199 -15.11 -8.22 -25.95
C ASN A 199 -14.12 -7.59 -26.95
N ASP A 200 -14.43 -7.65 -28.26
CA ASP A 200 -13.54 -7.13 -29.33
C ASP A 200 -13.25 -5.62 -29.21
N ASN A 201 -14.17 -4.87 -28.61
CA ASN A 201 -14.02 -3.44 -28.35
C ASN A 201 -13.27 -3.13 -27.05
N SER A 202 -12.93 -4.16 -26.27
CA SER A 202 -12.24 -4.00 -25.01
C SER A 202 -10.74 -3.86 -25.24
N MET A 203 -10.11 -2.96 -24.49
CA MET A 203 -8.67 -2.78 -24.48
C MET A 203 -8.17 -2.87 -23.04
N MET A 204 -7.20 -3.76 -22.82
CA MET A 204 -6.54 -3.91 -21.53
C MET A 204 -5.57 -2.76 -21.30
N LEU A 205 -5.60 -2.20 -20.10
CA LEU A 205 -4.60 -1.24 -19.67
C LEU A 205 -3.35 -1.97 -19.21
N THR A 206 -2.20 -1.46 -19.62
CA THR A 206 -0.88 -1.94 -19.19
C THR A 206 -0.27 -0.96 -18.20
N ASN A 207 0.64 -1.44 -17.37
CA ASN A 207 1.43 -0.56 -16.51
C ASN A 207 2.68 -0.05 -17.26
N VAL A 208 3.46 0.83 -16.63
CA VAL A 208 4.69 1.42 -17.21
C VAL A 208 5.76 0.36 -17.56
N ALA A 209 5.71 -0.82 -16.95
CA ALA A 209 6.59 -1.94 -17.26
C ALA A 209 6.05 -2.84 -18.39
N GLY A 210 4.87 -2.54 -18.92
CA GLY A 210 4.17 -3.35 -19.91
C GLY A 210 3.38 -4.54 -19.32
N ASP A 211 3.32 -4.67 -17.99
CA ASP A 211 2.54 -5.77 -17.39
C ASP A 211 1.05 -5.54 -17.51
N GLU A 212 0.31 -6.63 -17.65
CA GLU A 212 -1.15 -6.65 -17.63
C GLU A 212 -1.71 -6.21 -16.27
N THR A 213 -2.62 -5.24 -16.28
CA THR A 213 -3.28 -4.76 -15.06
C THR A 213 -4.55 -5.53 -14.73
N GLY A 214 -5.10 -6.26 -15.71
CA GLY A 214 -6.41 -6.90 -15.65
C GLY A 214 -7.61 -5.95 -15.72
N TRP A 215 -7.36 -4.63 -15.85
CA TRP A 215 -8.36 -3.58 -16.02
C TRP A 215 -8.53 -3.22 -17.50
N PHE A 216 -9.77 -3.03 -17.93
CA PHE A 216 -10.14 -2.82 -19.31
C PHE A 216 -11.02 -1.57 -19.47
N VAL A 217 -10.93 -0.99 -20.66
CA VAL A 217 -11.85 0.03 -21.16
C VAL A 217 -12.56 -0.50 -22.39
N ASP A 218 -13.82 -0.11 -22.59
CA ASP A 218 -14.53 -0.31 -23.85
C ASP A 218 -14.21 0.88 -24.77
N VAL A 219 -13.40 0.65 -25.79
CA VAL A 219 -12.84 1.68 -26.67
C VAL A 219 -13.95 2.42 -27.42
N SER A 220 -14.95 1.69 -27.92
CA SER A 220 -16.07 2.27 -28.65
C SER A 220 -16.94 3.13 -27.75
N GLN A 221 -17.21 2.66 -26.52
CA GLN A 221 -17.92 3.45 -25.53
C GLN A 221 -17.15 4.73 -25.17
N LEU A 222 -15.86 4.59 -24.85
CA LEU A 222 -15.01 5.70 -24.44
C LEU A 222 -14.84 6.74 -25.55
N GLY A 223 -14.65 6.28 -26.80
CA GLY A 223 -14.59 7.13 -27.98
C GLY A 223 -15.87 7.94 -28.18
N ARG A 224 -17.05 7.29 -28.07
CA ARG A 224 -18.35 7.99 -28.12
C ARG A 224 -18.48 9.06 -27.03
N LEU A 225 -18.05 8.76 -25.81
CA LEU A 225 -18.15 9.68 -24.66
C LEU A 225 -17.25 10.91 -24.81
N LEU A 226 -16.12 10.77 -25.49
CA LEU A 226 -15.11 11.82 -25.67
C LEU A 226 -15.12 12.44 -27.07
N SER A 227 -16.04 12.02 -27.96
CA SER A 227 -16.09 12.43 -29.36
C SER A 227 -14.81 12.10 -30.15
N LEU A 228 -14.21 10.95 -29.86
CA LEU A 228 -13.01 10.42 -30.53
C LEU A 228 -13.34 9.16 -31.34
N SER A 229 -12.55 8.89 -32.38
CA SER A 229 -12.64 7.61 -33.09
C SER A 229 -12.07 6.47 -32.22
N PRO A 230 -12.56 5.23 -32.36
CA PRO A 230 -12.00 4.09 -31.62
C PRO A 230 -10.50 3.90 -31.84
N ASP A 231 -10.01 4.12 -33.06
CA ASP A 231 -8.59 3.99 -33.40
C ASP A 231 -7.74 5.05 -32.70
N GLN A 232 -8.25 6.29 -32.63
CA GLN A 232 -7.58 7.35 -31.87
C GLN A 232 -7.47 7.02 -30.38
N VAL A 233 -8.54 6.47 -29.79
CA VAL A 233 -8.51 6.03 -28.38
C VAL A 233 -7.49 4.92 -28.15
N ARG A 234 -7.38 3.95 -29.07
CA ARG A 234 -6.38 2.86 -28.95
C ARG A 234 -4.96 3.40 -29.04
N ASN A 235 -4.68 4.25 -30.02
CA ASN A 235 -3.35 4.80 -30.23
C ASN A 235 -2.91 5.66 -29.02
N GLU A 236 -3.76 6.58 -28.56
CA GLU A 236 -3.42 7.48 -27.46
C GLU A 236 -3.29 6.80 -26.09
N LEU A 237 -3.85 5.60 -25.91
CA LEU A 237 -3.74 4.85 -24.65
C LEU A 237 -2.68 3.75 -24.68
N GLN A 238 -2.09 3.46 -25.85
CA GLN A 238 -0.94 2.55 -25.99
C GLN A 238 0.41 3.27 -25.92
N ASP A 239 0.43 4.58 -26.22
CA ASP A 239 1.59 5.47 -26.08
C ASP A 239 1.82 5.96 -24.64
#